data_AF-A0A955S1W2-F1
#
_entry.id   AF-A0A955S1W2-F1
#
_cell.length_a   1.000
_cell.length_b   1.000
_cell.length_c   1.000
_cell.angle_alpha   90.00
_cell.angle_beta   90.00
_cell.angle_gamma   90.00
#
_symmetry.space_group_name_H-M   'P 1'
#
loop_
_entity.id
_entity.type
_entity.pdbx_description
1 polymer ?
#
loop_
_entity_poly.entity_id
_entity_poly.type
_entity_poly.pdbx_seq_one_letter_code
_entity_poly.pdbx_strand_id
1 'polypeptide(L)'
;MIRKLNIIRMLSAACGPGLVLAGVLFTAPRVGALTTMDLMSWQYPTDQELSDLAVEHGLIKPDLRDRYKANDTATNWKLWIIRSREEKRLLIKQMKDVFAEADNAVIQKPDEHYVNEINIRIQNVLKEGDIDYFNKVTVPTLFKSLAIIEGDYNDGRTQPLQLIRNWFGETGVEQMKARFPERYEQLKQQELDAALQPRP
;
A
#
# COMPACT_ATOMS: atom_id res chain seq x y z
N MET A 1 -24.86 -7.59 -0.88
CA MET A 1 -24.66 -7.68 -2.34
C MET A 1 -24.26 -6.35 -2.98
N ILE A 2 -24.92 -5.22 -2.67
CA ILE A 2 -24.64 -3.89 -3.27
C ILE A 2 -23.23 -3.34 -2.93
N ARG A 3 -22.65 -3.67 -1.77
CA ARG A 3 -21.32 -3.17 -1.34
C ARG A 3 -20.13 -3.74 -2.14
N LYS A 4 -20.21 -4.99 -2.62
CA LYS A 4 -19.13 -5.61 -3.42
C LYS A 4 -19.01 -5.01 -4.83
N LEU A 5 -20.14 -4.66 -5.46
CA LEU A 5 -20.18 -4.12 -6.82
C LEU A 5 -19.45 -2.77 -6.96
N ASN A 6 -19.49 -1.91 -5.94
CA ASN A 6 -18.84 -0.59 -6.00
C ASN A 6 -17.31 -0.68 -5.83
N ILE A 7 -16.80 -1.61 -5.02
CA ILE A 7 -15.35 -1.83 -4.87
C ILE A 7 -14.76 -2.39 -6.18
N ILE A 8 -15.47 -3.33 -6.82
CA ILE A 8 -15.07 -3.92 -8.11
C ILE A 8 -15.00 -2.87 -9.22
N ARG A 9 -16.00 -1.99 -9.34
CA ARG A 9 -16.01 -0.89 -10.34
C ARG A 9 -14.87 0.12 -10.15
N MET A 10 -14.41 0.35 -8.91
CA MET A 10 -13.33 1.29 -8.61
C MET A 10 -11.94 0.70 -8.87
N LEU A 11 -11.75 -0.60 -8.68
CA LEU A 11 -10.49 -1.27 -9.00
C LEU A 11 -10.26 -1.38 -10.51
N SER A 12 -11.31 -1.50 -11.31
CA SER A 12 -11.22 -1.42 -12.78
C SER A 12 -10.72 -0.06 -13.28
N ALA A 13 -10.87 1.02 -12.50
CA ALA A 13 -10.32 2.34 -12.80
C ALA A 13 -8.89 2.55 -12.25
N ALA A 14 -8.40 1.66 -11.38
CA ALA A 14 -7.04 1.71 -10.83
C ALA A 14 -5.99 1.01 -11.73
N CYS A 15 -6.42 0.50 -12.89
CA CYS A 15 -5.54 -0.04 -13.94
C CYS A 15 -4.88 1.12 -14.74
N GLY A 16 -3.91 1.79 -14.10
CA GLY A 16 -3.06 2.86 -14.65
C GLY A 16 -3.20 4.18 -13.88
N PRO A 17 -2.11 4.89 -13.46
CA PRO A 17 -0.77 4.96 -14.05
C PRO A 17 0.38 4.64 -13.06
N GLY A 18 1.20 3.62 -13.35
CA GLY A 18 2.30 3.15 -12.49
C GLY A 18 3.40 4.15 -12.14
N LEU A 19 3.59 5.19 -12.96
CA LEU A 19 4.73 6.11 -12.89
C LEU A 19 4.68 7.11 -11.71
N VAL A 20 3.49 7.49 -11.24
CA VAL A 20 3.34 8.44 -10.11
C VAL A 20 3.54 7.75 -8.76
N LEU A 21 3.24 6.45 -8.68
CA LEU A 21 3.37 5.67 -7.44
C LEU A 21 4.81 5.29 -7.09
N ALA A 22 5.66 5.09 -8.09
CA ALA A 22 7.07 4.74 -7.90
C ALA A 22 7.79 5.83 -7.10
N GLY A 23 7.64 7.10 -7.49
CA GLY A 23 8.16 8.25 -6.73
C GLY A 23 7.87 8.13 -5.23
N VAL A 24 6.61 8.00 -4.81
CA VAL A 24 6.25 8.11 -3.38
C VAL A 24 6.43 6.82 -2.56
N LEU A 25 6.29 5.65 -3.19
CA LEU A 25 6.63 4.38 -2.53
C LEU A 25 8.13 4.28 -2.25
N PHE A 26 8.95 4.97 -3.06
CA PHE A 26 10.39 4.94 -2.96
C PHE A 26 11.05 6.28 -2.51
N THR A 27 10.33 7.40 -2.32
CA THR A 27 10.89 8.69 -1.85
C THR A 27 10.89 8.93 -0.35
N ALA A 28 10.25 8.10 0.49
CA ALA A 28 10.46 8.22 1.93
C ALA A 28 11.98 8.17 2.22
N PRO A 29 12.52 9.04 3.09
CA PRO A 29 13.91 9.45 3.06
C PRO A 29 14.90 8.28 3.21
N ARG A 30 16.10 8.49 2.64
CA ARG A 30 17.31 7.65 2.74
C ARG A 30 17.26 6.67 3.91
N VAL A 31 17.10 5.39 3.60
CA VAL A 31 17.77 4.34 4.40
C VAL A 31 19.25 4.52 4.10
N GLY A 32 19.85 5.50 4.79
CA GLY A 32 21.30 5.62 4.84
C GLY A 32 21.84 4.31 5.38
N ALA A 33 22.88 3.83 4.70
CA ALA A 33 23.84 2.83 5.15
C ALA A 33 23.52 2.18 6.51
N LEU A 34 23.24 0.88 6.48
CA LEU A 34 23.35 0.00 7.63
C LEU A 34 24.75 0.16 8.26
N THR A 35 24.86 1.07 9.22
CA THR A 35 25.89 1.06 10.24
C THR A 35 25.16 0.99 11.56
N THR A 36 25.04 -0.23 12.08
CA THR A 36 24.87 -0.59 13.50
C THR A 36 24.68 0.60 14.45
N MET A 37 23.49 1.21 14.44
CA MET A 37 23.03 2.16 15.43
C MET A 37 21.52 1.99 15.54
N ASP A 38 21.14 1.44 16.69
CA ASP A 38 19.80 1.39 17.25
C ASP A 38 18.67 0.78 16.39
N LEU A 39 18.31 -0.45 16.79
CA LEU A 39 16.93 -0.92 16.87
C LEU A 39 16.10 0.00 17.81
N MET A 40 16.11 1.33 17.60
CA MET A 40 15.08 2.20 18.13
C MET A 40 13.78 1.70 17.49
N SER A 41 12.89 1.21 18.34
CA SER A 41 11.58 0.68 17.97
C SER A 41 10.88 1.63 17.00
N TRP A 42 10.84 1.28 15.72
CA TRP A 42 9.98 1.95 14.76
C TRP A 42 8.54 1.76 15.23
N GLN A 43 7.99 2.79 15.87
CA GLN A 43 6.65 2.75 16.41
C GLN A 43 5.69 3.14 15.29
N TYR A 44 4.86 2.19 14.88
CA TYR A 44 3.77 2.47 13.95
C TYR A 44 2.89 3.60 14.53
N PRO A 45 2.53 4.62 13.74
CA PRO A 45 1.69 5.68 14.24
C PRO A 45 0.33 5.10 14.64
N THR A 46 -0.10 5.50 15.83
CA THR A 46 -1.44 5.23 16.30
C THR A 46 -2.47 5.91 15.39
N ASP A 47 -3.68 5.36 15.35
CA ASP A 47 -4.76 5.98 14.57
C ASP A 47 -5.11 7.37 15.09
N GLN A 48 -4.85 7.65 16.37
CA GLN A 48 -5.03 8.97 16.97
C GLN A 48 -3.98 9.97 16.46
N GLU A 49 -2.69 9.63 16.50
CA GLU A 49 -1.62 10.50 15.99
C GLU A 49 -1.82 10.85 14.52
N LEU A 50 -2.26 9.88 13.70
CA LEU A 50 -2.55 10.13 12.29
C LEU A 50 -3.73 11.09 12.10
N SER A 51 -4.75 10.96 12.96
CA SER A 51 -5.91 11.85 12.98
C SER A 51 -5.52 13.26 13.40
N ASP A 52 -4.71 13.41 14.45
CA ASP A 52 -4.28 14.71 14.97
C ASP A 52 -3.42 15.45 13.94
N LEU A 53 -2.50 14.75 13.29
CA LEU A 53 -1.68 15.31 12.22
C LEU A 53 -2.54 15.78 11.04
N ALA A 54 -3.54 15.00 10.64
CA ALA A 54 -4.44 15.40 9.55
C ALA A 54 -5.31 16.63 9.91
N VAL A 55 -5.67 16.81 11.18
CA VAL A 55 -6.34 18.02 11.68
C VAL A 55 -5.40 19.21 11.65
N GLU A 56 -4.15 19.05 12.11
CA GLU A 56 -3.12 20.10 12.12
C GLU A 56 -2.88 20.67 10.71
N HIS A 57 -2.81 19.80 9.70
CA HIS A 57 -2.67 20.19 8.30
C HIS A 57 -3.96 20.71 7.65
N GLY A 58 -5.06 20.85 8.41
CA GLY A 58 -6.34 21.41 7.93
C GLY A 58 -7.11 20.50 6.96
N LEU A 59 -6.76 19.22 6.90
CA LEU A 59 -7.29 18.27 5.91
C LEU A 59 -8.62 17.65 6.30
N ILE A 60 -8.80 17.50 7.62
CA ILE A 60 -10.02 17.06 8.27
C ILE A 60 -10.36 18.05 9.39
N LYS A 61 -11.66 18.36 9.58
CA LYS A 61 -12.12 19.14 10.73
C LYS A 61 -12.10 18.28 12.00
N PRO A 62 -11.85 18.87 13.19
CA PRO A 62 -11.81 18.14 14.45
C PRO A 62 -13.11 17.35 14.78
N ASP A 63 -14.26 17.84 14.30
CA ASP A 63 -15.58 17.29 14.58
C ASP A 63 -16.04 16.22 13.56
N LEU A 64 -15.17 15.81 12.63
CA LEU A 64 -15.55 14.91 11.54
C LEU A 64 -15.73 13.44 11.94
N ARG A 65 -15.13 12.97 13.04
CA ARG A 65 -15.32 11.58 13.51
C ARG A 65 -16.78 11.24 13.74
N ASP A 66 -17.60 12.21 14.15
CA ASP A 66 -19.03 12.01 14.37
C ASP A 66 -19.87 12.21 13.11
N ARG A 67 -19.40 13.03 12.15
CA ARG A 67 -20.16 13.37 10.93
C ARG A 67 -20.11 12.31 9.83
N TYR A 68 -19.03 11.51 9.74
CA TYR A 68 -18.86 10.55 8.63
C TYR A 68 -19.52 9.18 8.83
N LYS A 69 -20.30 8.99 9.90
CA LYS A 69 -20.95 7.71 10.22
C LYS A 69 -22.05 7.27 9.24
N ALA A 70 -22.46 8.11 8.27
CA ALA A 70 -23.74 7.88 7.61
C ALA A 70 -23.71 7.39 6.15
N ASN A 71 -22.80 7.81 5.25
CA ASN A 71 -23.08 7.52 3.82
C ASN A 71 -21.94 7.53 2.80
N ASP A 72 -20.67 7.63 3.21
CA ASP A 72 -19.60 7.72 2.20
C ASP A 72 -18.84 6.39 2.05
N THR A 73 -19.18 5.67 0.99
CA THR A 73 -18.49 4.45 0.54
C THR A 73 -17.10 4.71 -0.05
N ALA A 74 -16.60 5.93 0.02
CA ALA A 74 -15.35 6.27 -0.64
C ALA A 74 -14.13 5.63 0.05
N THR A 75 -13.32 4.97 -0.77
CA THR A 75 -11.94 4.55 -0.53
C THR A 75 -10.97 5.75 -0.52
N ASN A 76 -11.41 6.85 0.11
CA ASN A 76 -10.67 8.08 0.25
C ASN A 76 -9.80 7.99 1.51
N TRP A 77 -8.53 8.39 1.42
CA TRP A 77 -7.57 8.43 2.52
C TRP A 77 -8.09 9.20 3.75
N LYS A 78 -8.98 10.20 3.57
CA LYS A 78 -9.65 10.89 4.68
C LYS A 78 -10.54 9.95 5.50
N LEU A 79 -11.29 9.09 4.82
CA LEU A 79 -12.13 8.07 5.44
C LEU A 79 -11.28 7.00 6.10
N TRP A 80 -10.09 6.70 5.57
CA TRP A 80 -9.14 5.85 6.25
C TRP A 80 -8.69 6.47 7.58
N ILE A 81 -8.26 7.73 7.59
CA ILE A 81 -7.74 8.41 8.80
C ILE A 81 -8.74 8.38 9.95
N ILE A 82 -10.03 8.59 9.68
CA ILE A 82 -11.07 8.68 10.72
C ILE A 82 -11.61 7.32 11.19
N ARG A 83 -11.33 6.23 10.47
CA ARG A 83 -11.80 4.88 10.82
C ARG A 83 -11.04 4.32 12.01
N SER A 84 -11.73 3.50 12.79
CA SER A 84 -11.09 2.71 13.83
C SER A 84 -10.14 1.67 13.23
N ARG A 85 -9.20 1.19 14.04
CA ARG A 85 -8.28 0.13 13.62
C ARG A 85 -9.00 -1.12 13.13
N GLU A 86 -10.05 -1.53 13.82
CA GLU A 86 -10.86 -2.69 13.47
C GLU A 86 -11.55 -2.51 12.11
N GLU A 87 -12.08 -1.32 11.84
CA GLU A 87 -12.69 -0.98 10.54
C GLU A 87 -11.68 -0.97 9.41
N LYS A 88 -10.44 -0.51 9.67
CA LYS A 88 -9.33 -0.57 8.70
C LYS A 88 -8.94 -2.02 8.38
N ARG A 89 -8.80 -2.87 9.40
CA ARG A 89 -8.52 -4.31 9.21
C ARG A 89 -9.61 -4.99 8.39
N LEU A 90 -10.88 -4.72 8.69
CA LEU A 90 -12.01 -5.26 7.93
C LEU A 90 -11.96 -4.80 6.46
N LEU A 91 -11.57 -3.55 6.21
CA LEU A 91 -11.41 -3.04 4.86
C LEU A 91 -10.27 -3.74 4.10
N ILE A 92 -9.12 -3.97 4.74
CA ILE A 92 -8.02 -4.75 4.13
C ILE A 92 -8.47 -6.17 3.79
N LYS A 93 -9.18 -6.84 4.71
CA LYS A 93 -9.74 -8.17 4.46
C LYS A 93 -10.66 -8.16 3.23
N GLN A 94 -11.56 -7.16 3.13
CA GLN A 94 -12.43 -7.00 1.96
C GLN A 94 -11.65 -6.75 0.67
N MET A 95 -10.57 -5.96 0.72
CA MET A 95 -9.73 -5.73 -0.46
C MET A 95 -9.02 -7.02 -0.91
N LYS A 96 -8.53 -7.84 0.02
CA LYS A 96 -7.96 -9.16 -0.30
C LYS A 96 -8.98 -10.06 -0.98
N ASP A 97 -10.19 -10.17 -0.43
CA ASP A 97 -11.26 -10.97 -1.03
C ASP A 97 -11.56 -10.52 -2.45
N VAL A 98 -11.57 -9.20 -2.71
CA VAL A 98 -11.82 -8.66 -4.04
C VAL A 98 -10.68 -8.96 -5.01
N PHE A 99 -9.41 -8.86 -4.60
CA PHE A 99 -8.29 -9.23 -5.48
C PHE A 99 -8.19 -10.74 -5.71
N ALA A 100 -8.59 -11.55 -4.74
CA ALA A 100 -8.74 -12.99 -4.94
C ALA A 100 -9.82 -13.31 -5.98
N GLU A 101 -10.97 -12.63 -5.91
CA GLU A 101 -12.06 -12.80 -6.89
C GLU A 101 -11.71 -12.26 -8.29
N ALA A 102 -11.06 -11.09 -8.38
CA ALA A 102 -10.80 -10.42 -9.65
C ALA A 102 -9.54 -10.90 -10.37
N ASP A 103 -8.46 -11.06 -9.62
CA ASP A 103 -7.11 -11.27 -10.17
C ASP A 103 -6.58 -12.68 -9.84
N ASN A 104 -7.38 -13.53 -9.15
CA ASN A 104 -6.92 -14.80 -8.55
C ASN A 104 -5.71 -14.61 -7.63
N ALA A 105 -5.62 -13.43 -7.00
CA ALA A 105 -4.48 -13.06 -6.18
C ALA A 105 -4.58 -13.64 -4.76
N VAL A 106 -3.46 -14.15 -4.27
CA VAL A 106 -3.25 -14.53 -2.87
C VAL A 106 -2.34 -13.49 -2.23
N ILE A 107 -2.78 -12.93 -1.11
CA ILE A 107 -2.05 -11.96 -0.28
C ILE A 107 -2.03 -12.53 1.15
N GLN A 108 -0.85 -12.94 1.64
CA GLN A 108 -0.73 -13.81 2.81
C GLN A 108 -0.55 -13.04 4.11
N LYS A 109 0.14 -11.89 4.09
CA LYS A 109 0.46 -11.15 5.32
C LYS A 109 -0.80 -10.76 6.08
N PRO A 110 -0.77 -10.72 7.43
CA PRO A 110 -1.94 -10.36 8.24
C PRO A 110 -2.53 -8.99 7.86
N ASP A 111 -3.84 -8.79 8.03
CA ASP A 111 -4.49 -7.51 7.70
C ASP A 111 -3.86 -6.33 8.44
N GLU A 112 -3.44 -6.58 9.69
CA GLU A 112 -2.78 -5.63 10.58
C GLU A 112 -1.48 -5.06 9.98
N HIS A 113 -0.72 -5.89 9.26
CA HIS A 113 0.51 -5.48 8.58
C HIS A 113 0.22 -4.32 7.63
N TYR A 114 -0.80 -4.47 6.79
CA TYR A 114 -1.16 -3.45 5.80
C TYR A 114 -1.78 -2.21 6.40
N VAL A 115 -2.53 -2.34 7.51
CA VAL A 115 -3.03 -1.17 8.23
C VAL A 115 -1.87 -0.28 8.68
N ASN A 116 -0.85 -0.91 9.24
CA ASN A 116 0.38 -0.28 9.71
C ASN A 116 1.17 0.40 8.59
N GLU A 117 1.45 -0.32 7.51
CA GLU A 117 2.19 0.22 6.37
C GLU A 117 1.46 1.41 5.70
N ILE A 118 0.13 1.30 5.53
CA ILE A 118 -0.67 2.40 4.99
C ILE A 118 -0.66 3.60 5.92
N ASN A 119 -0.81 3.41 7.24
CA ASN A 119 -0.75 4.49 8.21
C ASN A 119 0.62 5.22 8.16
N ILE A 120 1.74 4.49 8.06
CA ILE A 120 3.08 5.10 7.91
C ILE A 120 3.15 5.94 6.63
N ARG A 121 2.67 5.42 5.50
CA ARG A 121 2.73 6.15 4.23
C ARG A 121 1.90 7.43 4.27
N ILE A 122 0.69 7.37 4.83
CA ILE A 122 -0.13 8.55 5.03
C ILE A 122 0.59 9.54 5.96
N GLN A 123 1.17 9.08 7.07
CA GLN A 123 1.91 9.95 7.99
C GLN A 123 3.08 10.67 7.31
N ASN A 124 3.86 9.95 6.50
CA ASN A 124 5.01 10.53 5.79
C ASN A 124 4.56 11.62 4.82
N VAL A 125 3.51 11.36 4.03
CA VAL A 125 2.95 12.34 3.11
C VAL A 125 2.46 13.60 3.84
N LEU A 126 1.78 13.41 4.98
CA LEU A 126 1.34 14.53 5.82
C LEU A 126 2.53 15.36 6.32
N LYS A 127 3.56 14.70 6.89
CA LYS A 127 4.77 15.37 7.38
C LYS A 127 5.55 16.11 6.29
N GLU A 128 5.60 15.55 5.09
CA GLU A 128 6.30 16.13 3.93
C GLU A 128 5.46 17.23 3.24
N GLY A 129 4.18 17.35 3.56
CA GLY A 129 3.28 18.34 2.98
C GLY A 129 2.84 18.06 1.53
N ASP A 130 3.10 16.87 1.00
CA ASP A 130 2.71 16.46 -0.36
C ASP A 130 1.24 16.03 -0.43
N ILE A 131 0.33 16.93 -0.05
CA ILE A 131 -1.11 16.61 0.04
C ILE A 131 -1.71 16.24 -1.33
N ASP A 132 -1.14 16.75 -2.41
CA ASP A 132 -1.53 16.43 -3.79
C ASP A 132 -1.35 14.94 -4.14
N TYR A 133 -0.47 14.22 -3.42
CA TYR A 133 -0.36 12.77 -3.49
C TYR A 133 -1.72 12.09 -3.29
N PHE A 134 -2.47 12.55 -2.30
CA PHE A 134 -3.71 11.91 -1.92
C PHE A 134 -4.86 12.12 -2.91
N ASN A 135 -4.73 13.08 -3.82
CA ASN A 135 -5.65 13.25 -4.94
C ASN A 135 -5.37 12.25 -6.08
N LYS A 136 -4.17 11.65 -6.10
CA LYS A 136 -3.69 10.77 -7.17
C LYS A 136 -3.69 9.29 -6.76
N VAL A 137 -3.58 8.98 -5.46
CA VAL A 137 -3.46 7.62 -4.96
C VAL A 137 -4.57 7.28 -3.96
N THR A 138 -5.33 6.23 -4.27
CA THR A 138 -6.38 5.71 -3.38
C THR A 138 -5.83 4.65 -2.43
N VAL A 139 -6.54 4.38 -1.32
CA VAL A 139 -6.14 3.33 -0.37
C VAL A 139 -6.04 1.95 -1.03
N PRO A 140 -6.99 1.50 -1.88
CA PRO A 140 -6.85 0.23 -2.61
C PRO A 140 -5.59 0.18 -3.49
N THR A 141 -5.28 1.28 -4.20
CA THR A 141 -4.08 1.37 -5.04
C THR A 141 -2.82 1.26 -4.18
N LEU A 142 -2.78 1.95 -3.04
CA LEU A 142 -1.67 1.88 -2.09
C LEU A 142 -1.50 0.47 -1.53
N PHE A 143 -2.59 -0.17 -1.09
CA PHE A 143 -2.59 -1.54 -0.59
C PHE A 143 -2.05 -2.54 -1.62
N LYS A 144 -2.58 -2.54 -2.85
CA LYS A 144 -2.09 -3.44 -3.91
C LYS A 144 -0.61 -3.18 -4.21
N SER A 145 -0.21 -1.92 -4.24
CA SER A 145 1.18 -1.53 -4.51
C SER A 145 2.14 -2.01 -3.42
N LEU A 146 1.75 -1.90 -2.15
CA LEU A 146 2.51 -2.46 -1.03
C LEU A 146 2.63 -3.98 -1.14
N ALA A 147 1.52 -4.69 -1.40
CA ALA A 147 1.55 -6.14 -1.56
C ALA A 147 2.47 -6.59 -2.71
N ILE A 148 2.51 -5.86 -3.83
CA ILE A 148 3.40 -6.16 -4.97
C ILE A 148 4.87 -5.90 -4.63
N ILE A 149 5.20 -4.72 -4.10
CA ILE A 149 6.60 -4.35 -3.78
C ILE A 149 7.14 -5.26 -2.69
N GLU A 150 6.31 -5.61 -1.71
CA GLU A 150 6.67 -6.56 -0.69
C GLU A 150 6.69 -7.99 -1.20
N GLY A 151 6.33 -8.28 -2.46
CA GLY A 151 6.29 -9.64 -3.02
C GLY A 151 5.29 -10.58 -2.33
N ASP A 152 4.27 -10.03 -1.66
CA ASP A 152 3.19 -10.80 -1.02
C ASP A 152 1.99 -11.00 -1.96
N TYR A 153 1.95 -10.29 -3.08
CA TYR A 153 0.92 -10.44 -4.11
C TYR A 153 1.30 -11.56 -5.08
N ASN A 154 0.51 -12.63 -5.12
CA ASN A 154 0.71 -13.77 -6.03
C ASN A 154 -0.58 -14.09 -6.80
N ASP A 155 -0.61 -13.86 -8.10
CA ASP A 155 -1.73 -14.19 -9.00
C ASP A 155 -1.63 -15.62 -9.60
N GLY A 156 -0.59 -16.37 -9.22
CA GLY A 156 -0.28 -17.71 -9.71
C GLY A 156 0.27 -17.74 -11.15
N ARG A 157 0.50 -16.59 -11.77
CA ARG A 157 0.83 -16.48 -13.21
C ARG A 157 2.08 -15.63 -13.45
N THR A 158 2.19 -14.54 -12.73
CA THR A 158 3.21 -13.51 -12.92
C THR A 158 4.21 -13.60 -11.78
N GLN A 159 5.48 -13.70 -12.14
CA GLN A 159 6.55 -13.68 -11.14
C GLN A 159 6.59 -12.32 -10.42
N PRO A 160 6.92 -12.26 -9.12
CA PRO A 160 6.88 -11.02 -8.34
C PRO A 160 7.67 -9.86 -8.95
N LEU A 161 8.87 -10.11 -9.46
CA LEU A 161 9.69 -9.06 -10.07
C LEU A 161 9.06 -8.53 -11.38
N GLN A 162 8.43 -9.43 -12.15
CA GLN A 162 7.68 -9.05 -13.34
C GLN A 162 6.41 -8.26 -12.98
N LEU A 163 5.75 -8.55 -11.85
CA LEU A 163 4.63 -7.73 -11.35
C LEU A 163 5.09 -6.31 -11.02
N ILE A 164 6.25 -6.16 -10.38
CA ILE A 164 6.83 -4.84 -10.08
C ILE A 164 7.11 -4.09 -11.40
N ARG A 165 7.74 -4.75 -12.37
CA ARG A 165 8.01 -4.17 -13.69
C ARG A 165 6.73 -3.78 -14.42
N ASN A 166 5.72 -4.65 -14.43
CA ASN A 166 4.43 -4.38 -15.08
C ASN A 166 3.69 -3.21 -14.43
N TRP A 167 3.78 -3.09 -13.11
CA TRP A 167 3.01 -2.12 -12.34
C TRP A 167 3.69 -0.77 -12.18
N PHE A 168 5.02 -0.74 -12.03
CA PHE A 168 5.80 0.48 -11.76
C PHE A 168 6.82 0.83 -12.85
N GLY A 169 6.97 -0.02 -13.88
CA GLY A 169 8.00 0.12 -14.91
C GLY A 169 9.41 -0.19 -14.41
N GLU A 170 10.41 -0.06 -15.29
CA GLU A 170 11.83 -0.26 -14.95
C GLU A 170 12.30 0.72 -13.86
N THR A 171 11.76 1.94 -13.83
CA THR A 171 12.06 2.90 -12.76
C THR A 171 11.68 2.37 -11.38
N GLY A 172 10.55 1.68 -11.25
CA GLY A 172 10.16 1.05 -9.99
C GLY A 172 11.09 -0.11 -9.59
N VAL A 173 11.60 -0.86 -10.56
CA VAL A 173 12.59 -1.92 -10.32
C VAL A 173 13.91 -1.34 -9.80
N GLU A 174 14.43 -0.30 -10.46
CA GLU A 174 15.66 0.38 -10.03
C GLU A 174 15.51 1.01 -8.63
N GLN A 175 14.36 1.61 -8.36
CA GLN A 175 14.08 2.16 -7.04
C GLN A 175 13.98 1.06 -5.96
N MET A 176 13.41 -0.10 -6.29
CA MET A 176 13.40 -1.24 -5.39
C MET A 176 14.81 -1.77 -5.10
N LYS A 177 15.63 -1.91 -6.13
CA LYS A 177 17.03 -2.32 -5.99
C LYS A 177 17.81 -1.34 -5.12
N ALA A 178 17.60 -0.04 -5.29
CA ALA A 178 18.28 0.99 -4.51
C ALA A 178 17.83 1.01 -3.04
N ARG A 179 16.54 0.77 -2.77
CA ARG A 179 15.94 0.96 -1.45
C ARG A 179 15.84 -0.31 -0.61
N PHE A 180 15.61 -1.45 -1.26
CA PHE A 180 15.43 -2.76 -0.63
C PHE A 180 16.30 -3.82 -1.35
N PRO A 181 17.63 -3.65 -1.36
CA PRO A 181 18.54 -4.49 -2.16
C PRO A 181 18.41 -5.97 -1.81
N GLU A 182 18.32 -6.32 -0.52
CA GLU A 182 18.14 -7.70 -0.08
C GLU A 182 16.83 -8.31 -0.59
N ARG A 183 15.74 -7.54 -0.56
CA ARG A 183 14.43 -8.00 -1.06
C ARG A 183 14.47 -8.18 -2.56
N TYR A 184 15.10 -7.26 -3.28
CA TYR A 184 15.29 -7.38 -4.73
C TYR A 184 16.05 -8.66 -5.08
N GLU A 185 17.18 -8.94 -4.41
CA GLU A 185 17.93 -10.18 -4.65
C GLU A 185 17.14 -11.43 -4.29
N GLN A 186 16.33 -11.42 -3.23
CA GLN A 186 15.41 -12.53 -2.92
C GLN A 186 14.41 -12.78 -4.06
N LEU A 187 13.74 -11.75 -4.56
CA LEU A 187 12.77 -11.89 -5.65
C LEU A 187 13.44 -12.34 -6.96
N LYS A 188 14.63 -11.83 -7.24
CA LYS A 188 15.43 -12.24 -8.40
C LYS A 188 15.87 -13.70 -8.30
N GLN A 189 16.25 -14.17 -7.10
CA GLN A 189 16.57 -15.58 -6.90
C GLN A 189 15.34 -16.48 -7.12
N GLN A 190 14.16 -16.08 -6.65
CA GLN A 190 12.92 -16.80 -6.90
C GLN A 190 12.61 -16.94 -8.40
N GLU A 191 12.87 -15.89 -9.19
CA GLU A 191 12.72 -15.89 -10.64
C GLU A 191 13.71 -16.84 -11.32
N LEU A 192 14.98 -16.84 -10.89
CA LEU A 192 15.99 -17.77 -11.39
C LEU A 192 15.65 -19.23 -11.05
N ASP A 193 15.24 -19.50 -9.82
CA ASP A 193 14.86 -20.84 -9.37
C ASP A 193 13.63 -21.36 -10.15
N ALA A 194 12.65 -20.49 -10.41
CA ALA A 194 11.50 -20.81 -11.23
C ALA A 194 11.85 -21.07 -12.70
N ALA A 195 12.88 -20.42 -13.24
CA ALA A 195 13.37 -20.66 -14.60
C ALA A 195 14.15 -21.98 -14.75
N LEU A 196 14.74 -22.48 -13.65
CA LEU A 196 15.51 -23.73 -13.61
C LEU A 196 14.66 -24.97 -13.35
N GLN A 197 13.41 -24.83 -12.89
CA GLN A 197 12.49 -25.95 -12.76
C GLN A 197 11.92 -26.35 -14.14
N PRO A 198 12.00 -27.64 -14.54
CA PRO A 198 11.40 -28.09 -15.79
C PRO A 198 9.90 -27.85 -15.72
N ARG A 199 9.34 -27.21 -16.76
CA ARG A 199 7.88 -27.04 -16.87
C ARG A 199 7.24 -28.44 -16.88
N PRO A 200 6.20 -28.68 -16.08
CA PRO A 200 5.47 -29.95 -16.10
C PRO A 200 4.82 -30.22 -17.46
#